data_AF-A0A2E6Y2J9-F1
#
_entry.id   AF-A0A2E6Y2J9-F1
#
_cell.length_a   1.000
_cell.length_b   1.000
_cell.length_c   1.000
_cell.angle_alpha   90.00
_cell.angle_beta   90.00
_cell.angle_gamma   90.00
#
_symmetry.space_group_name_H-M   'P 1'
#
loop_
_entity.id
_entity.type
_entity.pdbx_description
1 polymer ?
#
loop_
_entity_poly.entity_id
_entity_poly.type
_entity_poly.pdbx_seq_one_letter_code
_entity_poly.pdbx_strand_id
1 'polypeptide(L)' 'MESIRCANCRRLLMRAAARAISGTIEIKCPRCGTFNSLRPVEPEPERPEPPENGKQNGRQDRPSTA' A
#
# COMPACT_ATOMS: atom_id res chain seq x y z
N MET A 1 5.66 -10.39 15.83
CA MET A 1 6.91 -9.66 15.48
C MET A 1 7.42 -10.15 14.14
N GLU A 2 7.59 -9.24 13.19
CA GLU A 2 8.09 -9.48 11.84
C GLU A 2 9.61 -9.39 11.81
N SER A 3 10.25 -10.16 10.91
CA SER A 3 11.71 -10.17 10.77
C SER A 3 12.14 -9.25 9.64
N ILE A 4 12.85 -8.18 9.98
CA ILE A 4 13.42 -7.25 8.99
C ILE A 4 14.83 -7.74 8.65
N ARG A 5 15.08 -7.98 7.36
CA ARG A 5 16.34 -8.54 6.86
C ARG A 5 17.03 -7.57 5.93
N CYS A 6 18.34 -7.66 5.88
CA CYS A 6 19.14 -6.85 4.96
C CYS A 6 18.75 -7.14 3.51
N ALA A 7 18.57 -6.08 2.71
CA ALA A 7 18.23 -6.17 1.30
C ALA A 7 19.33 -6.86 0.46
N ASN A 8 20.58 -6.76 0.90
CA ASN A 8 21.73 -7.34 0.19
C ASN A 8 22.03 -8.79 0.64
N CYS A 9 22.34 -9.01 1.91
CA CYS A 9 22.83 -10.33 2.38
C CYS A 9 21.79 -11.16 3.17
N ARG A 10 20.53 -10.70 3.27
CA ARG A 10 19.41 -11.36 3.97
C ARG A 10 19.63 -11.65 5.46
N ARG A 11 20.73 -11.18 6.05
CA ARG A 11 20.99 -11.24 7.50
C ARG A 11 19.85 -10.53 8.24
N LEU A 12 19.37 -11.15 9.31
CA LEU A 12 18.42 -10.52 10.21
C LEU A 12 19.02 -9.23 10.77
N LEU A 13 18.33 -8.12 10.60
CA LEU A 13 18.70 -6.82 11.14
C LEU A 13 18.00 -6.59 12.49
N MET A 14 16.68 -6.77 12.53
CA MET A 14 15.89 -6.68 13.76
C MET A 14 14.55 -7.43 13.63
N ARG A 15 13.83 -7.55 14.75
CA ARG A 15 12.41 -7.93 14.76
C ARG A 15 11.58 -6.77 15.28
N ALA A 16 10.45 -6.48 14.63
CA ALA A 16 9.59 -5.36 14.96
C ALA A 16 8.13 -5.81 15.11
N ALA A 17 7.34 -5.12 15.93
CA ALA A 17 5.89 -5.26 15.90
C ALA A 17 5.32 -4.55 14.66
N ALA A 18 4.09 -4.89 14.27
CA ALA A 18 3.39 -4.16 13.20
C ALA A 18 3.32 -2.67 13.57
N ARG A 19 3.62 -1.79 12.61
CA ARG A 19 3.62 -0.33 12.79
C ARG A 19 4.57 0.20 13.89
N ALA A 20 5.59 -0.56 14.31
CA ALA A 20 6.59 -0.08 15.28
C ALA A 20 7.54 0.98 14.73
N ILE A 21 7.55 1.19 13.41
CA ILE A 21 8.39 2.17 12.72
C ILE A 21 7.51 3.38 12.37
N SER A 22 7.61 4.44 13.16
CA SER A 22 6.84 5.69 12.95
C SER A 22 7.55 6.69 12.03
N GLY A 23 8.86 6.50 11.78
CA GLY A 23 9.66 7.35 10.90
C GLY A 23 10.72 6.56 10.14
N THR A 24 11.51 7.23 9.31
CA THR A 24 12.60 6.57 8.57
C THR A 24 13.70 6.11 9.51
N ILE A 25 14.13 4.85 9.37
CA ILE A 25 15.27 4.29 10.10
C ILE A 25 16.34 3.89 9.09
N GLU A 26 17.56 4.39 9.28
CA GLU A 26 18.73 3.93 8.54
C GLU A 26 19.58 3.00 9.41
N ILE A 27 19.82 1.79 8.93
CA ILE A 27 20.59 0.77 9.65
C ILE A 27 21.67 0.18 8.76
N LYS A 28 22.91 0.23 9.23
CA LYS A 28 24.05 -0.44 8.59
C LYS A 28 24.01 -1.93 8.91
N CYS A 29 24.10 -2.78 7.88
CA CYS A 29 24.21 -4.21 8.09
C CYS A 29 25.60 -4.56 8.66
N PRO A 30 25.69 -5.23 9.82
CA PRO A 30 26.99 -5.58 10.43
C PRO A 30 27.74 -6.67 9.65
N ARG A 31 27.07 -7.37 8.72
CA ARG A 31 27.66 -8.45 7.92
C ARG A 31 28.30 -7.94 6.64
N CYS A 32 27.57 -7.15 5.85
CA CYS A 32 28.00 -6.74 4.51
C CYS A 32 28.23 -5.23 4.36
N GLY A 33 27.96 -4.43 5.41
CA GLY A 33 28.16 -2.98 5.39
C GLY A 33 27.11 -2.16 4.65
N THR A 34 26.15 -2.79 3.95
CA THR A 34 25.06 -2.10 3.26
C THR A 34 24.18 -1.32 4.23
N PHE A 35 23.91 -0.05 3.94
CA PHE A 35 22.88 0.74 4.63
C PHE A 35 21.49 0.37 4.11
N ASN A 36 20.56 0.10 5.02
CA ASN A 36 19.17 -0.23 4.71
C ASN A 36 18.31 0.90 5.26
N SER A 37 17.46 1.50 4.41
CA SER A 37 16.49 2.51 4.80
C SER A 37 15.12 1.84 4.95
N LEU A 38 14.60 1.82 6.17
CA LEU A 38 13.30 1.26 6.52
C LEU A 38 12.30 2.41 6.64
N ARG A 39 11.16 2.28 5.95
CA ARG A 39 10.09 3.28 5.99
C ARG A 39 8.90 2.76 6.79
N PRO A 40 8.09 3.65 7.40
CA PRO A 40 6.80 3.28 7.95
C PRO A 40 5.94 2.55 6.92
N VAL A 41 5.11 1.62 7.39
CA VAL A 41 4.01 1.11 6.56
C VAL A 41 3.00 2.24 6.48
N GLU A 42 2.95 2.91 5.33
CA GLU A 42 1.98 3.98 5.08
C GLU A 42 0.57 3.40 5.23
N PRO A 43 -0.36 4.09 5.92
CA PRO A 43 -1.75 3.64 5.94
C PRO A 43 -2.25 3.60 4.49
N GLU A 44 -2.88 2.49 4.09
CA GLU A 44 -3.49 2.41 2.77
C GLU A 44 -4.46 3.59 2.61
N PRO A 45 -4.31 4.40 1.55
CA PRO A 45 -5.23 5.51 1.32
C PRO A 45 -6.64 4.94 1.17
N GLU A 46 -7.61 5.56 1.86
CA GLU A 46 -9.03 5.25 1.69
C GLU A 46 -9.34 5.29 0.19
N ARG A 47 -9.67 4.12 -0.37
CA ARG A 47 -10.05 4.01 -1.78
C ARG A 47 -11.35 4.83 -1.94
N PRO A 48 -11.38 5.84 -2.82
CA PRO A 48 -12.61 6.58 -3.05
C PRO A 48 -13.68 5.61 -3.56
N GLU A 49 -14.82 5.59 -2.88
CA GLU A 49 -16.02 4.87 -3.28
C GLU A 49 -16.39 5.28 -4.72
N PRO A 50 -16.77 4.35 -5.61
CA PRO A 50 -17.22 4.70 -6.95
C PRO A 50 -18.44 5.63 -6.87
N PRO A 51 -18.54 6.66 -7.74
CA PRO A 51 -19.72 7.51 -7.76
C PRO A 51 -20.96 6.66 -8.07
N GLU A 52 -21.99 6.76 -7.22
CA GLU A 52 -23.28 6.10 -7.42
C GLU A 52 -23.87 6.54 -8.76
N ASN A 53 -23.92 5.59 -9.70
CA ASN A 53 -24.31 5.83 -11.08
C ASN A 53 -25.77 6.32 -11.13
N GLY A 54 -25.95 7.58 -11.56
CA GLY A 54 -27.25 8.21 -11.74
C GLY A 54 -28.15 7.40 -12.66
N LYS A 55 -29.36 7.10 -12.19
CA LYS A 55 -30.44 6.46 -12.96
C LYS A 55 -30.73 7.26 -14.23
N GLN A 56 -30.33 6.76 -15.39
CA GLN A 56 -30.81 7.25 -16.68
C GLN A 56 -32.22 6.70 -16.92
N ASN A 57 -33.24 7.44 -16.50
CA ASN A 57 -34.62 7.16 -16.86
C ASN A 57 -34.92 7.60 -18.30
N GLY A 58 -35.49 6.70 -19.10
CA GLY A 58 -36.49 7.03 -20.12
C GLY A 58 -35.99 7.26 -21.55
N ARG A 59 -35.76 6.20 -22.32
CA ARG A 59 -35.69 6.26 -23.80
C ARG A 59 -37.11 6.15 -24.39
N GLN A 60 -37.64 7.31 -24.75
CA GLN A 60 -38.42 7.65 -25.96
C GLN A 60 -39.35 6.59 -26.58
N ASP A 61 -40.65 6.80 -26.41
CA ASP A 61 -41.69 6.39 -27.37
C ASP A 61 -41.36 6.90 -28.79
N ARG A 62 -41.26 5.98 -29.76
CA ARG A 62 -41.40 6.26 -31.19
C ARG A 62 -42.64 5.52 -31.70
N PRO A 63 -43.61 6.19 -32.33
CA PRO A 63 -44.69 5.49 -33.02
C PRO A 63 -44.26 5.16 -34.45
N SER A 64 -44.56 3.97 -34.95
CA SER A 64 -44.94 3.72 -36.36
C SER A 64 -44.94 2.23 -36.69
N THR A 65 -46.12 1.70 -37.00
CA THR A 65 -46.41 0.66 -38.01
C THR A 65 -47.92 0.40 -37.92
N ALA A 66 -48.71 0.20 -38.96
CA ALA A 66 -48.65 0.40 -40.41
C ALA A 66 -50.12 0.51 -40.87
#